data_AF-A0A957UZ21-F1
#
_entry.id   AF-A0A957UZ21-F1
#
_cell.length_a   1.000
_cell.length_b   1.000
_cell.length_c   1.000
_cell.angle_alpha   90.00
_cell.angle_beta   90.00
_cell.angle_gamma   90.00
#
_symmetry.space_group_name_H-M   'P 1'
#
loop_
_entity.id
_entity.type
_entity.pdbx_description
1 polymer ?
#
loop_
_entity_poly.entity_id
_entity_poly.type
_entity_poly.pdbx_seq_one_letter_code
_entity_poly.pdbx_strand_id
1 'polypeptide(L)'
;HGEVSDEIVEQVHAHVLKGMGLIVLHSGHFSKIFKRLMGTTCDLKWREAGEKERVWVVAPGHPIADGIGEYFEIPHEEMYGEYFDIPEPETVVFVSWFQGGEVFRSGCCYRRGHGR
;
A
#
# COMPACT_ATOMS: atom_id res chain seq x y z
N HIS A 1 -15.83 0.08 -2.62
CA HIS A 1 -15.57 0.47 -1.21
C HIS A 1 -16.71 1.24 -0.52
N GLY A 2 -17.72 1.76 -1.23
CA GLY A 2 -18.75 2.63 -0.63
C GLY A 2 -19.73 1.95 0.34
N GLU A 3 -19.95 0.64 0.19
CA GLU A 3 -20.94 -0.14 0.95
C GLU A 3 -20.51 -0.46 2.38
N VAL A 4 -19.23 -0.30 2.73
CA VAL A 4 -18.76 -0.48 4.11
C VAL A 4 -19.34 0.65 4.96
N SER A 5 -20.07 0.33 6.03
CA SER A 5 -20.71 1.35 6.87
C SER A 5 -19.67 2.20 7.61
N ASP A 6 -19.98 3.48 7.81
CA ASP A 6 -19.05 4.40 8.48
C ASP A 6 -18.87 4.04 9.95
N GLU A 7 -19.87 3.43 10.58
CA GLU A 7 -19.76 2.89 11.94
C GLU A 7 -18.67 1.82 12.04
N ILE A 8 -18.62 0.88 11.09
CA ILE A 8 -17.57 -0.15 11.04
C ILE A 8 -16.20 0.49 10.80
N VAL A 9 -16.12 1.51 9.93
CA VAL A 9 -14.87 2.23 9.66
C VAL A 9 -14.33 2.89 10.93
N GLU A 10 -15.18 3.58 11.69
CA GLU A 10 -14.76 4.24 12.94
C GLU A 10 -14.38 3.23 14.03
N GLN A 11 -15.08 2.08 14.10
CA GLN A 11 -14.67 0.99 14.99
C GLN A 11 -13.28 0.47 14.63
N VAL A 12 -13.02 0.14 13.36
CA VAL A 12 -11.70 -0.33 12.92
C VAL A 12 -10.64 0.72 13.16
N HIS A 13 -10.90 1.98 12.82
CA HIS A 13 -10.00 3.11 13.05
C HIS A 13 -9.61 3.22 14.53
N ALA A 14 -10.58 3.15 15.45
CA ALA A 14 -10.31 3.18 16.89
C ALA A 14 -9.46 1.99 17.37
N HIS A 15 -9.66 0.79 16.83
CA HIS A 15 -8.85 -0.38 17.19
C HIS A 15 -7.42 -0.27 16.65
N VAL A 16 -7.23 0.23 15.41
CA VAL A 16 -5.91 0.50 14.84
C VAL A 16 -5.15 1.49 15.73
N LEU A 17 -5.76 2.61 16.09
CA LEU A 17 -5.12 3.60 16.96
C LEU A 17 -4.73 3.03 18.34
N LYS A 18 -5.45 2.01 18.84
CA LYS A 18 -5.17 1.30 20.10
C LYS A 18 -4.12 0.20 19.98
N GLY A 19 -3.64 -0.15 18.79
CA GLY A 19 -2.57 -1.13 18.60
C GLY A 19 -2.91 -2.32 17.73
N MET A 20 -4.13 -2.40 17.17
CA MET A 20 -4.44 -3.42 16.17
C MET A 20 -3.61 -3.16 14.90
N GLY A 21 -2.96 -4.19 14.38
CA GLY A 21 -2.26 -4.11 13.10
C GLY A 21 -3.24 -4.11 11.91
N LEU A 22 -2.89 -3.43 10.82
CA LEU A 22 -3.69 -3.39 9.60
C LEU A 22 -2.81 -3.54 8.36
N ILE A 23 -3.07 -4.56 7.55
CA ILE A 23 -2.48 -4.73 6.21
C ILE A 23 -3.53 -4.37 5.18
N VAL A 24 -3.25 -3.36 4.35
CA VAL A 24 -4.10 -2.94 3.23
C VAL A 24 -3.49 -3.45 1.94
N LEU A 25 -4.28 -4.15 1.13
CA LEU A 25 -3.81 -4.82 -0.09
C LEU A 25 -4.45 -4.19 -1.32
N HIS A 26 -3.61 -3.91 -2.33
CA HIS A 26 -4.03 -3.55 -3.69
C HIS A 26 -5.09 -2.43 -3.70
N SER A 27 -6.23 -2.64 -4.36
CA SER A 27 -7.37 -1.71 -4.45
C SER A 27 -7.92 -1.23 -3.09
N GLY A 28 -7.53 -1.90 -1.99
CA GLY A 28 -7.72 -1.42 -0.63
C GLY A 28 -7.17 -0.02 -0.36
N HIS A 29 -6.29 0.54 -1.21
CA HIS A 29 -5.88 1.94 -1.16
C HIS A 29 -7.10 2.91 -1.24
N PHE A 30 -8.20 2.52 -1.88
CA PHE A 30 -9.44 3.30 -1.91
C PHE A 30 -10.45 2.91 -0.80
N SER A 31 -10.07 2.02 0.12
CA SER A 31 -10.93 1.69 1.25
C SER A 31 -11.18 2.90 2.15
N LYS A 32 -12.41 3.00 2.71
CA LYS A 32 -12.77 4.08 3.64
C LYS A 32 -11.79 4.15 4.82
N ILE A 33 -11.41 3.00 5.38
CA ILE A 33 -10.49 2.92 6.51
C ILE A 33 -9.07 3.41 6.15
N PHE A 34 -8.53 3.04 5.01
CA PHE A 34 -7.19 3.50 4.62
C PHE A 34 -7.17 5.00 4.38
N LYS A 35 -8.14 5.54 3.63
CA LYS A 35 -8.30 6.99 3.44
C LYS A 35 -8.46 7.73 4.76
N ARG A 36 -9.25 7.17 5.69
CA ARG A 36 -9.47 7.73 7.03
C ARG A 36 -8.18 7.82 7.85
N LEU A 37 -7.29 6.83 7.73
CA LEU A 37 -5.99 6.78 8.40
C LEU A 37 -4.94 7.67 7.71
N MET A 38 -4.99 7.80 6.38
CA MET A 38 -4.01 8.58 5.62
C MET A 38 -4.32 10.08 5.58
N GLY A 39 -5.59 10.46 5.61
CA GLY A 39 -6.01 11.86 5.55
C GLY A 39 -5.88 12.49 4.15
N THR A 40 -5.68 11.68 3.11
CA THR A 40 -5.49 12.08 1.71
C THR A 40 -6.53 11.38 0.81
N THR A 41 -6.49 11.65 -0.50
CA THR A 41 -7.40 10.98 -1.44
C THR A 41 -7.04 9.51 -1.65
N CYS A 42 -5.76 9.16 -1.48
CA CYS A 42 -5.19 7.86 -1.81
C CYS A 42 -5.40 7.48 -3.29
N ASP A 43 -5.52 8.48 -4.16
CA ASP A 43 -5.65 8.29 -5.60
C ASP A 43 -4.28 8.05 -6.25
N LEU A 44 -4.28 7.38 -7.41
CA LEU A 44 -3.08 6.95 -8.14
C LEU A 44 -3.38 6.82 -9.64
N LYS A 45 -2.33 6.74 -10.46
CA LYS A 45 -2.49 6.32 -11.86
C LYS A 45 -2.66 4.81 -11.91
N TRP A 46 -3.51 4.31 -12.80
CA TRP A 46 -3.67 2.87 -13.00
C TRP A 46 -3.86 2.48 -14.46
N ARG A 47 -3.51 1.23 -14.78
CA ARG A 47 -3.74 0.61 -16.09
C ARG A 47 -3.84 -0.92 -15.96
N GLU A 48 -4.93 -1.49 -16.46
CA GLU A 48 -5.11 -2.93 -16.57
C GLU A 48 -4.70 -3.41 -17.98
N ALA A 49 -3.47 -3.90 -18.11
CA ALA A 49 -2.92 -4.37 -19.39
C ALA A 49 -2.19 -5.73 -19.30
N GLY A 50 -2.28 -6.42 -18.15
CA GLY A 50 -1.59 -7.69 -17.91
C GLY A 50 -0.07 -7.55 -18.04
N GLU A 51 0.48 -6.41 -17.62
CA GLU A 51 1.89 -6.07 -17.74
C GLU A 51 2.72 -6.75 -16.65
N LYS A 52 4.02 -6.94 -16.91
CA LYS A 52 4.94 -7.43 -15.89
C LYS A 52 5.21 -6.34 -14.85
N GLU A 53 5.13 -6.72 -13.58
CA GLU A 53 5.62 -5.94 -12.43
C GLU A 53 6.91 -6.57 -11.89
N ARG A 54 7.92 -5.74 -11.62
CA ARG A 54 9.06 -6.11 -10.79
C ARG A 54 9.02 -5.33 -9.50
N VAL A 55 8.95 -6.04 -8.38
CA VAL A 55 8.90 -5.46 -7.04
C VAL A 55 10.28 -5.51 -6.42
N TRP A 56 10.94 -4.36 -6.29
CA TRP A 56 12.27 -4.22 -5.70
C TRP A 56 12.20 -4.08 -4.20
N VAL A 57 13.08 -4.78 -3.49
CA VAL A 57 13.30 -4.61 -2.05
C VAL A 57 14.22 -3.41 -1.82
N VAL A 58 13.68 -2.33 -1.26
CA VAL A 58 14.45 -1.10 -0.97
C VAL A 58 14.78 -0.93 0.52
N ALA A 59 14.22 -1.78 1.39
CA ALA A 59 14.59 -1.89 2.79
C ALA A 59 14.98 -3.34 3.15
N PRO A 60 16.17 -3.83 2.72
CA PRO A 60 16.55 -5.24 2.85
C PRO A 60 16.71 -5.73 4.31
N GLY A 61 16.91 -4.82 5.27
CA GLY A 61 16.95 -5.16 6.70
C GLY A 61 15.58 -5.17 7.38
N HIS A 62 14.49 -4.88 6.66
CA HIS A 62 13.16 -4.80 7.24
C HIS A 62 12.54 -6.20 7.41
N PRO A 63 11.87 -6.52 8.54
CA PRO A 63 11.29 -7.85 8.77
C PRO A 63 10.29 -8.32 7.70
N ILE A 64 9.60 -7.39 7.03
CA ILE A 64 8.68 -7.72 5.92
C ILE A 64 9.43 -8.29 4.70
N ALA A 65 10.70 -7.94 4.52
CA ALA A 65 11.54 -8.42 3.43
C ALA A 65 12.35 -9.67 3.80
N ASP A 66 12.16 -10.24 4.99
CA ASP A 66 12.92 -11.42 5.43
C ASP A 66 12.65 -12.62 4.50
N GLY A 67 13.73 -13.25 4.03
CA GLY A 67 13.67 -14.34 3.05
C GLY A 67 13.33 -13.93 1.61
N ILE A 68 13.15 -12.63 1.31
CA ILE A 68 12.95 -12.12 -0.04
C ILE A 68 14.30 -11.71 -0.65
N GLY A 69 14.54 -12.05 -1.92
CA GLY A 69 15.72 -11.59 -2.67
C GLY A 69 15.70 -10.09 -2.95
N GLU A 70 16.61 -9.60 -3.81
CA GLU A 70 16.66 -8.18 -4.19
C GLU A 70 15.36 -7.68 -4.84
N TYR A 71 14.66 -8.57 -5.53
CA TYR A 71 13.35 -8.34 -6.11
C TYR A 71 12.61 -9.66 -6.34
N PHE A 72 11.32 -9.56 -6.64
CA PHE A 72 10.56 -10.64 -7.28
C PHE A 72 9.74 -10.06 -8.45
N GLU A 73 9.28 -10.93 -9.35
CA GLU A 73 8.51 -10.53 -10.53
C GLU A 73 7.12 -11.16 -10.50
N ILE A 74 6.12 -10.37 -10.88
CA ILE A 74 4.75 -10.81 -11.13
C ILE A 74 4.53 -10.72 -12.65
N PRO A 75 4.30 -11.85 -13.35
CA PRO A 75 4.22 -11.85 -14.81
C PRO A 75 3.10 -10.98 -15.38
N HIS A 76 1.98 -10.88 -14.67
CA HIS A 76 0.80 -10.13 -15.07
C HIS A 76 0.19 -9.47 -13.84
N GLU A 77 0.13 -8.14 -13.84
CA GLU A 77 -0.55 -7.36 -12.79
C GLU A 77 -1.18 -6.08 -13.36
N GLU A 78 -2.15 -5.53 -12.63
CA GLU A 78 -2.64 -4.16 -12.85
C GLU A 78 -1.55 -3.17 -12.43
N MET A 79 -1.20 -2.24 -13.32
CA MET A 79 -0.23 -1.20 -13.00
C MET A 79 -0.88 -0.17 -12.09
N TYR A 80 -0.24 0.10 -10.95
CA TYR A 80 -0.40 1.36 -10.20
C TYR A 80 0.86 2.20 -10.36
N GLY A 81 0.70 3.52 -10.43
CA GLY A 81 1.79 4.44 -10.75
C GLY A 81 1.76 5.72 -9.94
N GLU A 82 2.95 6.25 -9.66
CA GLU A 82 3.11 7.57 -9.04
C GLU A 82 2.55 8.71 -9.93
N TYR A 83 2.05 9.80 -9.36
CA TYR A 83 1.99 10.14 -7.93
C TYR A 83 0.86 9.41 -7.21
N PHE A 84 1.21 8.69 -6.12
CA PHE A 84 0.26 8.10 -5.19
C PHE A 84 0.01 9.08 -4.04
N ASP A 85 -1.22 9.58 -3.93
CA ASP A 85 -1.61 10.60 -2.96
C ASP A 85 -1.77 10.03 -1.54
N ILE A 86 -0.63 9.70 -0.95
CA ILE A 86 -0.47 9.22 0.42
C ILE A 86 0.55 10.10 1.16
N PRO A 87 0.43 10.25 2.48
CA PRO A 87 1.50 10.86 3.27
C PRO A 87 2.79 10.05 3.10
N GLU A 88 3.93 10.72 3.27
CA GLU A 88 5.23 10.07 3.22
C GLU A 88 5.27 8.87 4.19
N PRO A 89 5.57 7.66 3.70
CA PRO A 89 5.69 6.47 4.55
C PRO A 89 6.82 6.63 5.58
N GLU A 90 6.66 6.02 6.75
CA GLU A 90 7.77 5.91 7.71
C GLU A 90 8.88 5.00 7.17
N THR A 91 8.49 3.99 6.39
CA THR A 91 9.41 3.13 5.66
C THR A 91 8.76 2.70 4.34
N VAL A 92 9.51 2.82 3.26
CA VAL A 92 9.19 2.16 1.99
C VAL A 92 9.99 0.86 1.97
N VAL A 93 9.30 -0.28 1.96
CA VAL A 93 9.91 -1.62 1.90
C VAL A 93 10.06 -2.06 0.46
N PHE A 94 9.08 -1.75 -0.39
CA PHE A 94 9.07 -2.13 -1.78
C PHE A 94 8.82 -0.94 -2.72
N VAL A 95 9.49 -0.98 -3.87
CA VAL A 95 9.22 -0.10 -5.02
C VAL A 95 9.02 -0.95 -6.25
N SER A 96 7.89 -0.77 -6.92
CA SER A 96 7.57 -1.48 -8.15
C SER A 96 8.05 -0.72 -9.37
N TRP A 97 8.46 -1.47 -10.38
CA TRP A 97 8.62 -1.04 -11.76
C TRP A 97 7.63 -1.83 -12.61
N PHE A 98 6.93 -1.14 -13.50
CA PHE A 98 6.00 -1.75 -14.45
C PHE A 98 6.54 -1.66 -15.88
N GLN A 99 6.16 -2.64 -16.70
CA GLN A 99 6.59 -2.71 -18.10
C GLN A 99 6.29 -1.45 -18.92
N GLY A 100 5.18 -0.76 -18.64
CA GLY A 100 4.85 0.52 -19.29
C GLY A 100 5.68 1.72 -18.85
N GLY A 101 6.59 1.55 -17.87
CA GLY A 101 7.55 2.56 -17.45
C GLY A 101 7.20 3.28 -16.14
N GLU A 102 6.03 3.02 -15.57
CA GLU A 102 5.65 3.55 -14.27
C GLU A 102 6.42 2.90 -13.12
N VAL A 103 6.52 3.65 -12.03
CA VAL A 103 7.03 3.18 -10.74
C VAL A 103 6.00 3.47 -9.66
N PHE A 104 6.06 2.72 -8.56
CA PHE A 104 5.11 2.86 -7.45
C PHE A 104 5.76 2.48 -6.12
N ARG A 105 5.50 3.25 -5.06
CA ARG A 105 5.82 2.84 -3.69
C ARG A 105 4.85 1.74 -3.24
N SER A 106 5.18 0.49 -3.55
CA SER A 106 4.31 -0.69 -3.43
C SER A 106 4.35 -1.38 -2.07
N GLY A 107 5.29 -1.03 -1.20
CA GLY A 107 5.33 -1.50 0.18
C GLY A 107 5.56 -0.36 1.13
N CYS A 108 4.51 0.13 1.79
CA CYS A 108 4.57 1.30 2.68
C CYS A 108 4.19 0.92 4.10
N CYS A 109 5.02 1.27 5.07
CA CYS A 109 4.72 1.12 6.49
C CYS A 109 4.36 2.48 7.11
N TYR A 110 3.36 2.46 7.99
CA TYR A 110 2.89 3.61 8.72
C TYR A 110 2.70 3.26 10.19
N ARG A 111 2.77 4.28 11.03
CA ARG A 111 2.29 4.18 12.40
C ARG A 111 1.11 5.14 12.60
N ARG A 112 0.04 4.64 13.21
CA ARG A 112 -1.15 5.44 13.58
C ARG A 112 -1.53 5.10 15.01
N GLY A 113 -1.27 6.04 15.92
CA GLY A 113 -1.32 5.75 17.36
C GLY A 113 -0.37 4.62 17.72
N HIS A 114 -0.90 3.54 18.29
CA HIS A 114 -0.14 2.33 18.60
C HIS A 114 -0.18 1.27 17.49
N GLY A 115 -1.01 1.45 16.46
CA GLY A 115 -1.16 0.52 15.34
C GLY A 115 -0.04 0.62 14.31
N ARG A 116 0.15 -0.48 13.59
CA ARG A 116 1.11 -0.66 12.49
C ARG A 116 0.38 -1.14 11.24
#